data_AF-A0AA88THR0-F1
#
_entry.id   AF-A0AA88THR0-F1
#
_cell.length_a   1.000
_cell.length_b   1.000
_cell.length_c   1.000
_cell.angle_alpha   90.00
_cell.angle_beta   90.00
_cell.angle_gamma   90.00
#
_symmetry.space_group_name_H-M   'P 1'
#
loop_
_entity.id
_entity.type
_entity.pdbx_description
1 polymer ?
#
loop_
_entity_poly.entity_id
_entity_poly.type
_entity_poly.pdbx_seq_one_letter_code
_entity_poly.pdbx_strand_id
1 'polypeptide(L)'
;MQNVSRKFHFEAKCCENLLEMSREARKGTLGAVHPSFTLLKVVRNFLNRDLPDDAHLLASGRLFVSLTRVSDGTNVLLSEFDSKEDLIQALICSCFYPLYCGVFPPSYRGIRYVDGALSDNMPFSHLRNTITISPFSGESDISPYGNPFYFHDIYYNNVSIHINFINAHRVVIAFFPPEPELLAEMCQNGYKDAFLFLKENKLLKTTSPLSEFTLNDEWENIPTSKKYISKNKLRVNGNSENILPESIRKVFYIASKRENEQIRCPKLVSCLMWCILPVEVAYIMLLRLVECTPEMWLYLLWMWQMTLRTIGQILKKAFSISYLCLQKYPTLQLPSTSNPTH
;
A
#
# COMPACT_ATOMS: atom_id res chain seq x y z
N MET A 1 4.32 30.94 12.33
CA MET A 1 4.72 29.91 13.34
C MET A 1 3.60 28.92 13.67
N GLN A 2 2.38 29.35 14.04
CA GLN A 2 1.30 28.42 14.43
C GLN A 2 0.87 27.42 13.34
N ASN A 3 0.79 27.82 12.06
CA ASN A 3 0.36 26.92 10.97
C ASN A 3 1.40 25.84 10.60
N VAL A 4 2.71 26.14 10.72
CA VAL A 4 3.79 25.19 10.40
C VAL A 4 3.92 24.17 11.53
N SER A 5 3.89 24.63 12.79
CA SER A 5 3.89 23.75 13.97
C SER A 5 2.64 22.85 14.04
N ARG A 6 1.45 23.36 13.65
CA ARG A 6 0.23 22.53 13.52
C ARG A 6 0.35 21.46 12.43
N LYS A 7 1.03 21.75 11.32
CA LYS A 7 1.18 20.80 10.20
C LYS A 7 2.05 19.59 10.59
N PHE A 8 3.21 19.83 11.20
CA PHE A 8 4.10 18.75 11.66
C PHE A 8 3.53 17.95 12.84
N HIS A 9 2.58 18.53 13.59
CA HIS A 9 1.84 17.81 14.63
C HIS A 9 0.86 16.78 14.02
N PHE A 10 0.19 17.12 12.91
CA PHE A 10 -0.75 16.20 12.26
C PHE A 10 -0.03 15.02 11.59
N GLU A 11 1.12 15.28 10.95
CA GLU A 11 1.94 14.24 10.32
C GLU A 11 2.45 13.21 11.35
N ALA A 12 2.99 13.70 12.49
CA ALA A 12 3.39 12.83 13.60
C ALA A 12 2.21 12.04 14.16
N LYS A 13 1.02 12.65 14.28
CA LYS A 13 -0.20 11.97 14.74
C LYS A 13 -0.62 10.84 13.78
N CYS A 14 -0.49 11.04 12.48
CA CYS A 14 -0.75 9.98 11.49
C CYS A 14 0.21 8.80 11.68
N CYS A 15 1.49 9.06 11.91
CA CYS A 15 2.47 8.01 12.22
C CYS A 15 2.14 7.27 13.53
N GLU A 16 1.71 7.98 14.58
CA GLU A 16 1.26 7.36 15.84
C GLU A 16 0.10 6.40 15.61
N ASN A 17 -0.91 6.83 14.86
CA ASN A 17 -2.09 6.02 14.53
C ASN A 17 -1.71 4.78 13.72
N LEU A 18 -0.81 4.93 12.74
CA LEU A 18 -0.31 3.82 11.94
C LEU A 18 0.43 2.80 12.82
N LEU A 19 1.28 3.27 13.73
CA LEU A 19 2.00 2.40 14.67
C LEU A 19 1.07 1.73 15.68
N GLU A 20 0.02 2.43 16.14
CA GLU A 20 -1.01 1.84 17.00
C GLU A 20 -1.79 0.76 16.25
N MET A 21 -2.25 1.03 15.04
CA MET A 21 -2.93 0.06 14.17
C MET A 21 -2.07 -1.18 13.92
N SER A 22 -0.80 -0.94 13.60
CA SER A 22 0.18 -1.98 13.36
C SER A 22 0.39 -2.85 14.60
N ARG A 23 0.47 -2.23 15.78
CA ARG A 23 0.58 -2.95 17.05
C ARG A 23 -0.67 -3.80 17.30
N GLU A 24 -1.87 -3.24 17.15
CA GLU A 24 -3.13 -3.98 17.30
C GLU A 24 -3.20 -5.17 16.34
N ALA A 25 -2.75 -4.99 15.10
CA ALA A 25 -2.67 -6.05 14.10
C ALA A 25 -1.67 -7.15 14.50
N ARG A 26 -0.58 -6.83 15.21
CA ARG A 26 0.43 -7.83 15.62
C ARG A 26 0.13 -8.56 16.93
N LYS A 27 -0.80 -8.06 17.76
CA LYS A 27 -1.12 -8.61 19.10
C LYS A 27 -1.59 -10.06 19.08
N GLY A 28 -2.38 -10.45 18.08
CA GLY A 28 -2.89 -11.82 17.96
C GLY A 28 -1.82 -12.83 17.54
N THR A 29 -2.03 -14.10 17.88
CA THR A 29 -1.20 -15.22 17.38
C THR A 29 -1.22 -15.29 15.86
N LEU A 30 -2.39 -15.01 15.26
CA LEU A 30 -2.64 -14.96 13.81
C LEU A 30 -2.43 -13.56 13.20
N GLY A 31 -1.88 -12.62 13.97
CA GLY A 31 -1.62 -11.25 13.50
C GLY A 31 -2.86 -10.57 12.92
N ALA A 32 -2.71 -9.93 11.75
CA ALA A 32 -3.73 -9.10 11.13
C ALA A 32 -4.97 -9.86 10.65
N VAL A 33 -4.92 -11.20 10.59
CA VAL A 33 -6.07 -12.05 10.24
C VAL A 33 -6.79 -12.61 11.47
N HIS A 34 -6.31 -12.28 12.68
CA HIS A 34 -6.95 -12.72 13.92
C HIS A 34 -8.41 -12.21 14.01
N PRO A 35 -9.40 -13.06 14.36
CA PRO A 35 -10.82 -12.67 14.38
C PRO A 35 -11.17 -11.48 15.28
N SER A 36 -10.43 -11.27 16.37
CA SER A 36 -10.65 -10.12 17.26
C SER A 36 -10.09 -8.79 16.73
N PHE A 37 -9.26 -8.83 15.67
CA PHE A 37 -8.74 -7.63 15.04
C PHE A 37 -9.68 -7.19 13.92
N THR A 38 -10.18 -5.96 14.02
CA THR A 38 -11.02 -5.34 12.99
C THR A 38 -10.37 -4.05 12.53
N LEU A 39 -9.63 -4.12 11.42
CA LEU A 39 -8.92 -2.97 10.83
C LEU A 39 -9.83 -1.73 10.73
N LEU A 40 -11.02 -1.90 10.16
CA LEU A 40 -11.95 -0.79 9.93
C LEU A 40 -12.50 -0.17 11.21
N LYS A 41 -12.56 -0.92 12.32
CA LYS A 41 -12.93 -0.37 13.63
C LYS A 41 -11.83 0.57 14.14
N VAL A 42 -10.57 0.14 14.01
CA VAL A 42 -9.40 0.94 14.39
C VAL A 42 -9.32 2.21 13.54
N VAL A 43 -9.45 2.08 12.21
CA VAL A 43 -9.47 3.22 11.28
C VAL A 43 -10.60 4.20 11.61
N ARG A 44 -11.82 3.71 11.80
CA ARG A 44 -12.99 4.55 12.15
C ARG A 44 -12.77 5.32 13.44
N ASN A 45 -12.18 4.70 14.46
CA ASN A 45 -11.90 5.38 15.73
C ASN A 45 -10.92 6.54 15.56
N PHE A 46 -9.85 6.35 14.77
CA PHE A 46 -8.89 7.41 14.49
C PHE A 46 -9.50 8.54 13.66
N LEU A 47 -10.26 8.21 12.61
CA LEU A 47 -10.93 9.21 11.79
C LEU A 47 -11.93 10.04 12.62
N ASN A 48 -12.70 9.41 13.50
CA ASN A 48 -13.62 10.14 14.38
C ASN A 48 -12.90 11.04 15.38
N ARG A 49 -11.81 10.55 15.96
CA ARG A 49 -11.04 11.27 16.98
C ARG A 49 -10.25 12.45 16.41
N ASP A 50 -9.65 12.27 15.24
CA ASP A 50 -8.60 13.19 14.75
C ASP A 50 -9.07 14.11 13.60
N LEU A 51 -10.15 13.77 12.87
CA LEU A 51 -10.71 14.69 11.89
C LEU A 51 -11.50 15.81 12.60
N PRO A 52 -11.40 17.06 12.14
CA PRO A 52 -12.23 18.15 12.66
C PRO A 52 -13.70 17.95 12.29
N ASP A 53 -14.62 18.58 13.03
CA ASP A 53 -16.07 18.39 12.84
C ASP A 53 -16.57 18.87 11.46
N ASP A 54 -15.90 19.86 10.88
CA ASP A 54 -16.14 20.40 9.54
C ASP A 54 -15.33 19.70 8.43
N ALA A 55 -14.70 18.55 8.72
CA ALA A 55 -13.83 17.84 7.75
C ALA A 55 -14.52 17.56 6.41
N HIS A 56 -15.82 17.29 6.41
CA HIS A 56 -16.62 17.06 5.19
C HIS A 56 -16.73 18.31 4.30
N LEU A 57 -16.88 19.51 4.90
CA LEU A 57 -16.85 20.78 4.17
C LEU A 57 -15.47 21.06 3.60
N LEU A 58 -14.43 20.72 4.38
CA LEU A 58 -13.05 20.88 3.93
C LEU A 58 -12.73 19.88 2.80
N ALA A 59 -13.20 18.65 2.87
CA ALA A 59 -12.89 17.62 1.87
C ALA A 59 -13.69 17.79 0.58
N SER A 60 -14.92 18.30 0.66
CA SER A 60 -15.82 18.40 -0.50
C SER A 60 -15.22 19.25 -1.63
N GLY A 61 -15.33 18.77 -2.86
CA GLY A 61 -14.72 19.35 -4.07
C GLY A 61 -13.18 19.27 -4.14
N ARG A 62 -12.50 18.75 -3.10
CA ARG A 62 -11.03 18.68 -3.02
C ARG A 62 -10.49 17.26 -2.86
N LEU A 63 -11.22 16.40 -2.17
CA LEU A 63 -10.91 14.99 -1.99
C LEU A 63 -11.79 14.16 -2.92
N PHE A 64 -11.17 13.23 -3.65
CA PHE A 64 -11.87 12.26 -4.48
C PHE A 64 -11.62 10.85 -3.94
N VAL A 65 -12.68 10.16 -3.53
CA VAL A 65 -12.62 8.82 -2.93
C VAL A 65 -13.13 7.80 -3.95
N SER A 66 -12.24 6.91 -4.39
CA SER A 66 -12.55 5.84 -5.33
C SER A 66 -13.20 4.67 -4.60
N LEU A 67 -14.36 4.21 -5.09
CA LEU A 67 -15.10 3.09 -4.55
C LEU A 67 -15.44 2.09 -5.65
N THR A 68 -15.39 0.80 -5.34
CA THR A 68 -15.91 -0.23 -6.25
C THR A 68 -17.29 -0.66 -5.79
N ARG A 69 -18.33 -0.41 -6.61
CA ARG A 69 -19.69 -0.81 -6.29
C ARG A 69 -19.84 -2.32 -6.40
N VAL A 70 -20.43 -2.95 -5.38
CA VAL A 70 -20.53 -4.42 -5.33
C VAL A 70 -21.51 -4.99 -6.34
N SER A 71 -22.60 -4.29 -6.67
CA SER A 71 -23.64 -4.85 -7.55
C SER A 71 -23.17 -5.12 -8.98
N ASP A 72 -22.23 -4.32 -9.49
CA ASP A 72 -21.81 -4.33 -10.89
C ASP A 72 -20.27 -4.29 -11.09
N GLY A 73 -19.50 -4.08 -10.01
CA GLY A 73 -18.04 -3.92 -10.05
C GLY A 73 -17.58 -2.58 -10.64
N THR A 74 -18.49 -1.62 -10.84
CA THR A 74 -18.16 -0.33 -11.44
C THR A 74 -17.50 0.60 -10.42
N ASN A 75 -16.60 1.46 -10.91
CA ASN A 75 -16.01 2.49 -10.10
C ASN A 75 -17.02 3.63 -9.86
N VAL A 76 -17.01 4.16 -8.64
CA VAL A 76 -17.71 5.39 -8.24
C VAL A 76 -16.70 6.29 -7.57
N LEU A 77 -16.57 7.51 -8.07
CA LEU A 77 -15.70 8.52 -7.49
C LEU A 77 -16.53 9.54 -6.73
N LEU A 78 -16.39 9.57 -5.41
CA LEU A 78 -17.10 10.51 -4.54
C LEU A 78 -16.25 11.74 -4.27
N SER A 79 -16.84 12.93 -4.39
CA SER A 79 -16.17 14.19 -4.09
C SER A 79 -16.94 15.12 -3.15
N GLU A 80 -18.20 14.81 -2.85
CA GLU A 80 -19.08 15.64 -2.03
C GLU A 80 -19.55 14.83 -0.82
N PHE A 81 -19.56 15.47 0.35
CA PHE A 81 -19.85 14.81 1.63
C PHE A 81 -20.80 15.67 2.48
N ASP A 82 -21.91 15.07 2.92
CA ASP A 82 -22.98 15.82 3.61
C ASP A 82 -22.67 16.08 5.09
N SER A 83 -21.80 15.27 5.70
CA SER A 83 -21.40 15.37 7.12
C SER A 83 -20.06 14.68 7.38
N LYS A 84 -19.45 14.90 8.55
CA LYS A 84 -18.22 14.19 8.97
C LYS A 84 -18.43 12.67 8.96
N GLU A 85 -19.58 12.19 9.42
CA GLU A 85 -19.90 10.76 9.39
C GLU A 85 -20.07 10.23 7.96
N ASP A 86 -20.67 11.02 7.06
CA ASP A 86 -20.79 10.67 5.64
C ASP A 86 -19.40 10.54 4.98
N LEU A 87 -18.48 11.49 5.24
CA LEU A 87 -17.08 11.40 4.80
C LEU A 87 -16.39 10.14 5.37
N ILE A 88 -16.51 9.89 6.67
CA ILE A 88 -15.90 8.72 7.32
C ILE A 88 -16.46 7.43 6.73
N GLN A 89 -17.77 7.36 6.47
CA GLN A 89 -18.40 6.19 5.87
C GLN A 89 -17.86 5.93 4.45
N ALA A 90 -17.68 6.97 3.64
CA ALA A 90 -17.05 6.85 2.33
C ALA A 90 -15.62 6.30 2.42
N LEU A 91 -14.80 6.84 3.34
CA LEU A 91 -13.43 6.35 3.58
C LEU A 91 -13.40 4.90 4.06
N ILE A 92 -14.32 4.50 4.95
CA ILE A 92 -14.41 3.12 5.42
C ILE A 92 -14.79 2.15 4.29
N CYS A 93 -15.67 2.57 3.38
CA CYS A 93 -15.97 1.78 2.18
C CYS A 93 -14.73 1.64 1.28
N SER A 94 -14.00 2.74 1.08
CA SER A 94 -12.80 2.77 0.26
C SER A 94 -11.64 1.95 0.81
N CYS A 95 -11.60 1.69 2.12
CA CYS A 95 -10.58 0.86 2.76
C CYS A 95 -11.01 -0.59 2.97
N PHE A 96 -12.25 -0.96 2.62
CA PHE A 96 -12.71 -2.35 2.79
C PHE A 96 -12.10 -3.22 1.69
N TYR A 97 -10.94 -3.81 1.97
CA TYR A 97 -10.38 -4.86 1.13
C TYR A 97 -11.08 -6.19 1.47
N PRO A 98 -11.81 -6.82 0.53
CA PRO A 98 -12.62 -8.00 0.83
C PRO A 98 -11.78 -9.15 1.38
N LEU A 99 -12.38 -9.96 2.26
CA LEU A 99 -11.80 -11.09 2.98
C LEU A 99 -10.78 -10.71 4.06
N TYR A 100 -9.94 -9.72 3.80
CA TYR A 100 -9.01 -9.15 4.78
C TYR A 100 -9.78 -8.40 5.88
N CYS A 101 -10.59 -7.41 5.47
CA CYS A 101 -11.37 -6.59 6.41
C CYS A 101 -12.63 -7.29 6.93
N GLY A 102 -13.09 -8.34 6.25
CA GLY A 102 -14.32 -9.07 6.54
C GLY A 102 -14.97 -9.59 5.25
N VAL A 103 -16.12 -10.27 5.41
CA VAL A 103 -16.89 -10.82 4.28
C VAL A 103 -18.02 -9.88 3.86
N PHE A 104 -18.56 -9.10 4.80
CA PHE A 104 -19.71 -8.22 4.57
C PHE A 104 -19.25 -6.79 4.28
N PRO A 105 -19.39 -6.28 3.04
CA PRO A 105 -18.98 -4.94 2.71
C PRO A 105 -19.84 -3.89 3.41
N PRO A 106 -19.26 -2.76 3.85
CA PRO A 106 -20.02 -1.64 4.37
C PRO A 106 -20.93 -1.02 3.30
N SER A 107 -21.95 -0.30 3.76
CA SER A 107 -22.89 0.42 2.89
C SER A 107 -22.67 1.92 2.99
N TYR A 108 -22.67 2.61 1.87
CA TYR A 108 -22.70 4.07 1.78
C TYR A 108 -23.99 4.47 1.08
N ARG A 109 -24.83 5.27 1.76
CA ARG A 109 -26.16 5.71 1.30
C ARG A 109 -27.03 4.55 0.75
N GLY A 110 -27.03 3.42 1.45
CA GLY A 110 -27.82 2.22 1.12
C GLY A 110 -27.22 1.30 0.05
N ILE A 111 -26.08 1.66 -0.55
CA ILE A 111 -25.40 0.85 -1.58
C ILE A 111 -24.09 0.28 -1.01
N ARG A 112 -23.76 -0.95 -1.36
CA ARG A 112 -22.53 -1.62 -0.87
C ARG A 112 -21.32 -1.34 -1.75
N TYR A 113 -20.21 -1.06 -1.09
CA TYR A 113 -18.95 -0.73 -1.72
C TYR A 113 -17.78 -1.46 -1.07
N VAL A 114 -16.74 -1.68 -1.86
CA VAL A 114 -15.44 -2.19 -1.43
C VAL A 114 -14.35 -1.25 -1.94
N ASP A 115 -13.10 -1.58 -1.59
CA ASP A 115 -11.92 -0.80 -1.92
C ASP A 115 -11.87 -0.36 -3.39
N GLY A 116 -11.57 0.93 -3.60
CA GLY A 116 -11.48 1.55 -4.92
C GLY A 116 -10.38 0.95 -5.79
N ALA A 117 -9.31 0.44 -5.18
CA ALA A 117 -8.20 -0.20 -5.88
C ALA A 117 -8.63 -1.40 -6.74
N LEU A 118 -9.79 -1.99 -6.45
CA LEU A 118 -10.35 -3.10 -7.23
C LEU A 118 -10.98 -2.67 -8.56
N SER A 119 -11.27 -1.39 -8.76
CA SER A 119 -11.79 -0.85 -10.03
C SER A 119 -10.98 0.32 -10.60
N ASP A 120 -10.55 1.28 -9.78
CA ASP A 120 -9.67 2.39 -10.16
C ASP A 120 -8.81 2.82 -8.96
N ASN A 121 -7.54 2.42 -8.97
CA ASN A 121 -6.62 2.66 -7.85
C ASN A 121 -5.92 4.02 -7.95
N MET A 122 -5.88 4.63 -9.14
CA MET A 122 -5.24 5.93 -9.34
C MET A 122 -6.06 6.78 -10.30
N PRO A 123 -7.21 7.31 -9.84
CA PRO A 123 -8.05 8.18 -10.66
C PRO A 123 -7.26 9.41 -11.10
N PHE A 124 -7.52 9.88 -12.32
CA PHE A 124 -6.89 11.06 -12.92
C PHE A 124 -5.36 10.97 -13.14
N SER A 125 -4.76 9.78 -13.09
CA SER A 125 -3.33 9.57 -13.37
C SER A 125 -2.88 10.01 -14.76
N HIS A 126 -3.79 10.07 -15.73
CA HIS A 126 -3.52 10.48 -17.10
C HIS A 126 -3.43 12.01 -17.28
N LEU A 127 -3.80 12.81 -16.28
CA LEU A 127 -3.72 14.26 -16.36
C LEU A 127 -2.26 14.71 -16.15
N ARG A 128 -1.80 15.64 -16.99
CA ARG A 128 -0.39 16.08 -17.01
C ARG A 128 0.12 16.72 -15.71
N ASN A 129 -0.77 17.26 -14.89
CA ASN A 129 -0.42 17.98 -13.66
C ASN A 129 -0.70 17.15 -12.39
N THR A 130 -0.99 15.85 -12.54
CA THR A 130 -1.19 14.94 -11.40
C THR A 130 0.16 14.39 -10.96
N ILE A 131 0.47 14.51 -9.67
CA ILE A 131 1.61 13.81 -9.05
C ILE A 131 1.08 12.48 -8.51
N THR A 132 1.69 11.38 -8.92
CA THR A 132 1.31 10.02 -8.55
C THR A 132 2.24 9.47 -7.46
N ILE A 133 1.67 8.80 -6.46
CA ILE A 133 2.42 8.26 -5.32
C ILE A 133 2.07 6.79 -5.14
N SER A 134 3.08 5.93 -5.05
CA SER A 134 2.90 4.48 -4.85
C SER A 134 3.86 3.94 -3.79
N PRO A 135 3.39 3.07 -2.88
CA PRO A 135 4.27 2.35 -1.96
C PRO A 135 5.05 1.21 -2.65
N PHE A 136 4.82 0.96 -3.93
CA PHE A 136 5.48 -0.07 -4.73
C PHE A 136 6.35 0.55 -5.81
N SER A 137 7.50 -0.06 -6.11
CA SER A 137 8.33 0.38 -7.23
C SER A 137 7.58 0.17 -8.55
N GLY A 138 7.58 1.19 -9.41
CA GLY A 138 6.83 1.23 -10.66
C GLY A 138 7.05 2.56 -11.39
N GLU A 139 6.10 2.92 -12.24
CA GLU A 139 6.12 4.17 -13.04
C GLU A 139 5.52 5.39 -12.33
N SER A 140 5.20 5.29 -11.03
CA SER A 140 4.68 6.45 -10.27
C SER A 140 5.77 7.48 -9.99
N ASP A 141 5.40 8.76 -10.03
CA ASP A 141 6.30 9.91 -9.82
C ASP A 141 7.09 9.83 -8.52
N ILE A 142 6.41 9.44 -7.43
CA ILE A 142 7.02 9.17 -6.13
C ILE A 142 6.78 7.69 -5.80
N SER A 143 7.83 6.89 -5.87
CA SER A 143 7.79 5.50 -5.47
C SER A 143 9.16 5.02 -5.00
N PRO A 144 9.22 3.93 -4.20
CA PRO A 144 10.48 3.37 -3.80
C PRO A 144 11.30 2.92 -5.01
N TYR A 145 12.60 3.23 -5.01
CA TYR A 145 13.48 2.80 -6.08
C TYR A 145 13.47 1.27 -6.25
N GLY A 146 13.20 0.84 -7.48
CA GLY A 146 13.20 -0.57 -7.87
C GLY A 146 14.61 -1.11 -8.11
N ASN A 147 14.76 -2.43 -7.97
CA ASN A 147 15.94 -3.12 -8.51
C ASN A 147 16.00 -2.89 -10.04
N PRO A 148 17.15 -2.52 -10.63
CA PRO A 148 17.28 -2.38 -12.09
C PRO A 148 16.96 -3.68 -12.84
N PHE A 149 16.97 -4.83 -12.15
CA PHE A 149 16.52 -6.11 -12.68
C PHE A 149 15.10 -6.40 -12.19
N TYR A 150 14.11 -5.96 -12.97
CA TYR A 150 12.72 -6.41 -12.86
C TYR A 150 12.33 -7.14 -14.15
N PHE A 151 11.40 -8.09 -14.04
CA PHE A 151 11.05 -8.93 -15.17
C PHE A 151 10.02 -8.26 -16.10
N HIS A 152 9.05 -7.55 -15.51
CA HIS A 152 7.93 -6.93 -16.22
C HIS A 152 7.18 -5.96 -15.31
N ASP A 153 6.27 -5.18 -15.91
CA ASP A 153 5.36 -4.28 -15.21
C ASP A 153 3.95 -4.88 -15.14
N ILE A 154 3.32 -4.87 -13.96
CA ILE A 154 1.88 -5.09 -13.84
C ILE A 154 1.20 -3.73 -13.90
N TYR A 155 0.45 -3.49 -14.98
CA TYR A 155 -0.50 -2.40 -15.07
C TYR A 155 -1.89 -2.91 -14.69
N TYR A 156 -2.37 -2.53 -13.51
CA TYR A 156 -3.70 -2.88 -13.02
C TYR A 156 -4.38 -1.65 -12.41
N ASN A 157 -5.61 -1.35 -12.84
CA ASN A 157 -6.43 -0.24 -12.35
C ASN A 157 -5.65 1.07 -12.20
N ASN A 158 -4.96 1.46 -13.27
CA ASN A 158 -4.16 2.68 -13.38
C ASN A 158 -2.90 2.75 -12.52
N VAL A 159 -2.47 1.65 -11.88
CA VAL A 159 -1.20 1.57 -11.14
C VAL A 159 -0.22 0.64 -11.84
N SER A 160 1.05 1.06 -11.88
CA SER A 160 2.19 0.27 -12.35
C SER A 160 2.98 -0.30 -11.17
N ILE A 161 3.20 -1.61 -11.16
CA ILE A 161 4.00 -2.31 -10.15
C ILE A 161 4.99 -3.23 -10.85
N HIS A 162 6.29 -3.03 -10.61
CA HIS A 162 7.34 -3.94 -11.10
C HIS A 162 7.20 -5.33 -10.47
N ILE A 163 7.27 -6.39 -11.28
CA ILE A 163 7.34 -7.77 -10.81
C ILE A 163 8.76 -8.06 -10.34
N ASN A 164 8.96 -8.04 -9.01
CA ASN A 164 10.19 -8.44 -8.36
C ASN A 164 9.93 -8.86 -6.90
N PHE A 165 10.91 -9.54 -6.29
CA PHE A 165 10.80 -10.02 -4.90
C PHE A 165 10.61 -8.90 -3.87
N ILE A 166 11.15 -7.71 -4.13
CA ILE A 166 11.05 -6.57 -3.22
C ILE A 166 9.60 -6.06 -3.18
N ASN A 167 8.95 -5.91 -4.32
CA ASN A 167 7.54 -5.54 -4.39
C ASN A 167 6.62 -6.65 -3.87
N ALA A 168 6.94 -7.92 -4.14
CA ALA A 168 6.19 -9.03 -3.53
C ALA A 168 6.25 -8.97 -2.00
N HIS A 169 7.42 -8.69 -1.43
CA HIS A 169 7.60 -8.48 0.01
C HIS A 169 6.82 -7.26 0.52
N ARG A 170 6.81 -6.14 -0.21
CA ARG A 170 6.01 -4.96 0.13
C ARG A 170 4.50 -5.24 0.14
N VAL A 171 4.01 -6.06 -0.80
CA VAL A 171 2.61 -6.49 -0.81
C VAL A 171 2.29 -7.30 0.45
N VAL A 172 3.14 -8.24 0.83
CA VAL A 172 2.96 -9.01 2.08
C VAL A 172 2.92 -8.07 3.28
N ILE A 173 3.86 -7.12 3.38
CA ILE A 173 3.91 -6.14 4.47
C ILE A 173 2.68 -5.23 4.51
N ALA A 174 2.08 -4.90 3.36
CA ALA A 174 0.87 -4.08 3.30
C ALA A 174 -0.34 -4.76 3.99
N PHE A 175 -0.41 -6.09 3.94
CA PHE A 175 -1.44 -6.88 4.64
C PHE A 175 -1.01 -7.35 6.03
N PHE A 176 0.29 -7.48 6.28
CA PHE A 176 0.85 -8.00 7.52
C PHE A 176 1.92 -7.04 8.03
N PRO A 177 1.52 -6.05 8.83
CA PRO A 177 2.41 -4.94 9.14
C PRO A 177 3.58 -5.39 10.03
N PRO A 178 4.81 -4.91 9.78
CA PRO A 178 6.03 -5.41 10.41
C PRO A 178 6.33 -4.64 11.69
N GLU A 179 7.46 -4.93 12.33
CA GLU A 179 7.91 -4.22 13.53
C GLU A 179 8.15 -2.71 13.28
N PRO A 180 8.05 -1.86 14.31
CA PRO A 180 8.13 -0.40 14.16
C PRO A 180 9.42 0.08 13.52
N GLU A 181 10.53 -0.64 13.72
CA GLU A 181 11.82 -0.33 13.11
C GLU A 181 11.74 -0.39 11.58
N LEU A 182 11.11 -1.44 11.04
CA LEU A 182 10.93 -1.57 9.59
C LEU A 182 9.91 -0.54 9.07
N LEU A 183 8.87 -0.24 9.84
CA LEU A 183 7.94 0.85 9.49
C LEU A 183 8.62 2.22 9.48
N ALA A 184 9.55 2.47 10.41
CA ALA A 184 10.33 3.70 10.46
C ALA A 184 11.23 3.83 9.23
N GLU A 185 11.90 2.74 8.85
CA GLU A 185 12.72 2.68 7.63
C GLU A 185 11.88 2.96 6.37
N MET A 186 10.70 2.34 6.27
CA MET A 186 9.77 2.59 5.15
C MET A 186 9.31 4.06 5.11
N CYS A 187 9.00 4.65 6.26
CA CYS A 187 8.61 6.06 6.36
C CYS A 187 9.76 6.99 5.93
N GLN A 188 10.98 6.72 6.40
CA GLN A 188 12.18 7.47 6.01
C GLN A 188 12.45 7.39 4.50
N ASN A 189 12.31 6.19 3.93
CA ASN A 189 12.46 5.99 2.49
C ASN A 189 11.41 6.77 1.69
N GLY A 190 10.13 6.73 2.09
CA GLY A 190 9.09 7.52 1.44
C GLY A 190 9.34 9.03 1.51
N TYR A 191 9.87 9.52 2.63
CA TYR A 191 10.26 10.93 2.77
C TYR A 191 11.41 11.31 1.83
N LYS A 192 12.40 10.43 1.71
CA LYS A 192 13.53 10.58 0.79
C LYS A 192 13.06 10.57 -0.66
N ASP A 193 12.18 9.65 -1.04
CA ASP A 193 11.65 9.54 -2.41
C ASP A 193 10.86 10.80 -2.79
N ALA A 194 10.00 11.29 -1.89
CA ALA A 194 9.26 12.53 -2.09
C ALA A 194 10.19 13.75 -2.21
N PHE A 195 11.21 13.85 -1.35
CA PHE A 195 12.19 14.92 -1.44
C PHE A 195 12.96 14.90 -2.77
N LEU A 196 13.44 13.73 -3.18
CA LEU A 196 14.18 13.58 -4.43
C LEU A 196 13.32 14.00 -5.62
N PHE A 197 12.06 13.59 -5.66
CA PHE A 197 11.11 14.04 -6.67
C PHE A 197 10.98 15.57 -6.69
N LEU A 198 10.77 16.20 -5.53
CA LEU A 198 10.65 17.66 -5.44
C LEU A 198 11.94 18.39 -5.86
N LYS A 199 13.12 17.85 -5.51
CA LYS A 199 14.43 18.39 -5.89
C LYS A 199 14.66 18.28 -7.40
N GLU A 200 14.45 17.10 -7.98
CA GLU A 200 14.67 16.82 -9.40
C GLU A 200 13.72 17.66 -10.30
N ASN A 201 12.49 17.90 -9.83
CA ASN A 201 11.50 18.72 -10.54
C ASN A 201 11.56 20.21 -10.19
N LYS A 202 12.55 20.65 -9.39
CA LYS A 202 12.72 22.06 -8.98
C LYS A 202 11.47 22.65 -8.30
N LEU A 203 10.73 21.82 -7.56
CA LEU A 203 9.53 22.19 -6.82
C LEU A 203 9.83 22.66 -5.40
N LEU A 204 11.08 22.50 -4.94
CA LEU A 204 11.55 23.07 -3.69
C LEU A 204 11.71 24.59 -3.85
N LYS A 205 10.91 25.37 -3.11
CA LYS A 205 11.10 26.82 -3.02
C LYS A 205 12.29 27.10 -2.10
N THR A 206 13.36 27.67 -2.65
CA THR A 206 14.42 28.25 -1.83
C THR A 206 13.85 29.49 -1.13
N THR A 207 13.84 29.47 0.21
CA THR A 207 13.50 30.54 1.15
C THR A 207 12.02 30.89 1.40
N SER A 208 11.53 30.43 2.56
CA SER A 208 10.81 31.28 3.52
C SER A 208 11.50 31.09 4.88
N PRO A 209 11.76 32.14 5.70
CA PRO A 209 12.38 32.02 7.02
C PRO A 209 11.57 31.19 8.04
N LEU A 210 10.45 30.60 7.61
CA LEU A 210 9.47 29.86 8.41
C LEU A 210 9.36 28.38 8.02
N SER A 211 10.16 27.89 7.06
CA SER A 211 10.24 26.46 6.75
C SER A 211 11.46 25.86 7.45
N GLU A 212 11.24 25.00 8.45
CA GLU A 212 12.28 24.11 9.01
C GLU A 212 12.90 23.15 7.97
N PHE A 213 12.44 23.18 6.71
CA PHE A 213 13.24 22.74 5.57
C PHE A 213 14.34 23.77 5.26
N THR A 214 15.23 23.98 6.22
CA THR A 214 16.55 24.48 5.88
C THR A 214 17.18 23.36 5.05
N LEU A 215 17.46 23.63 3.77
CA LEU A 215 18.36 22.79 2.99
C LEU A 215 19.72 22.87 3.68
N ASN A 216 19.94 22.02 4.69
CA ASN A 216 21.26 21.81 5.25
C ASN A 216 22.14 21.24 4.13
N ASP A 217 23.44 21.54 4.15
CA ASP A 217 24.44 21.06 3.19
C ASP A 217 24.40 19.51 3.00
N GLU A 218 23.79 18.78 3.93
CA GLU A 218 23.46 17.35 3.86
C GLU A 218 22.53 16.98 2.69
N TRP A 219 21.52 17.81 2.38
CA TRP A 219 20.55 17.54 1.31
C TRP A 219 21.11 17.80 -0.09
N GLU A 220 22.15 18.63 -0.21
CA GLU A 220 22.86 18.82 -1.48
C GLU A 220 23.60 17.56 -1.90
N ASN A 221 24.14 16.82 -0.94
CA ASN A 221 25.00 15.65 -1.14
C ASN A 221 24.26 14.34 -1.47
N ILE A 222 22.92 14.30 -1.38
CA ILE A 222 22.15 13.12 -1.80
C ILE A 222 22.23 12.99 -3.34
N PRO A 223 22.84 11.92 -3.88
CA PRO A 223 23.00 11.77 -5.33
C PRO A 223 21.64 11.65 -6.02
N THR A 224 21.42 12.45 -7.06
CA THR A 224 20.26 12.32 -7.97
C THR A 224 20.20 10.92 -8.58
N SER A 225 18.99 10.41 -8.79
CA SER A 225 18.70 9.04 -9.26
C SER A 225 19.54 8.61 -10.47
N LYS A 226 19.79 9.53 -11.42
CA LYS A 226 20.62 9.30 -12.62
C LYS A 226 22.08 8.93 -12.34
N LYS A 227 22.64 9.29 -11.18
CA LYS A 227 24.04 9.00 -10.80
C LYS A 227 24.18 7.73 -9.96
N TYR A 228 23.07 7.17 -9.46
CA TYR A 228 23.06 5.99 -8.58
C TYR A 228 23.25 4.66 -9.34
N ILE A 229 23.04 4.65 -10.66
CA ILE A 229 23.14 3.46 -11.52
C ILE A 229 24.61 3.04 -11.75
N SER A 230 25.58 3.96 -11.66
CA SER A 230 26.94 3.68 -12.15
C SER A 230 27.94 3.17 -11.11
N LYS A 231 27.58 3.05 -9.83
CA LYS A 231 28.52 2.62 -8.77
C LYS A 231 27.89 1.58 -7.84
N ASN A 232 28.13 0.32 -8.21
CA ASN A 232 28.19 -0.90 -7.40
C ASN A 232 27.85 -0.83 -5.89
N LYS A 233 27.02 -1.80 -5.48
CA LYS A 233 27.25 -2.73 -4.36
C LYS A 233 27.66 -2.05 -3.03
N LEU A 234 26.69 -1.55 -2.26
CA LEU A 234 26.91 -1.32 -0.84
C LEU A 234 25.76 -1.85 0.02
N ARG A 235 26.13 -2.76 0.93
CA ARG A 235 25.50 -2.88 2.24
C ARG A 235 25.35 -1.47 2.79
N VAL A 236 24.14 -1.08 3.18
CA VAL A 236 23.91 0.16 3.92
C VAL A 236 24.47 -0.05 5.33
N ASN A 237 25.77 0.13 5.46
CA ASN A 237 26.46 0.33 6.73
C ASN A 237 27.06 1.74 6.62
N GLY A 238 26.47 2.71 7.32
CA GLY A 238 26.98 4.07 7.41
C GLY A 238 25.87 5.13 7.42
N ASN A 239 25.53 5.60 8.62
CA ASN A 239 25.09 6.96 8.97
C ASN A 239 24.52 7.83 7.83
N SER A 240 23.38 7.47 7.23
CA SER A 240 22.51 8.53 6.70
C SER A 240 21.86 9.17 7.91
N GLU A 241 22.30 10.37 8.28
CA GLU A 241 21.62 11.15 9.31
C GLU A 241 20.13 11.25 8.96
N ASN A 242 19.31 11.05 9.98
CA ASN A 242 17.92 10.66 9.86
C ASN A 242 17.11 11.81 9.25
N ILE A 243 16.61 11.64 8.02
CA ILE A 243 15.97 12.69 7.22
C ILE A 243 14.56 13.06 7.74
N LEU A 244 14.01 12.25 8.64
CA LEU A 244 12.68 12.45 9.20
C LEU A 244 12.63 13.69 10.11
N PRO A 245 11.56 14.51 10.04
CA PRO A 245 11.29 15.54 11.02
C PRO A 245 11.33 15.02 12.45
N GLU A 246 11.80 15.86 13.38
CA GLU A 246 12.01 15.47 14.78
C GLU A 246 10.74 14.93 15.46
N SER A 247 9.57 15.48 15.12
CA SER A 247 8.28 15.01 15.64
C SER A 247 7.98 13.56 15.24
N ILE A 248 8.24 13.20 13.97
CA ILE A 248 8.03 11.85 13.45
C ILE A 248 9.09 10.89 14.01
N ARG A 249 10.34 11.34 14.10
CA ARG A 249 11.45 10.55 14.66
C ARG A 249 11.16 10.12 16.09
N LYS A 250 10.65 11.03 16.92
CA LYS A 250 10.25 10.74 18.31
C LYS A 250 9.17 9.66 18.38
N VAL A 251 8.19 9.70 17.48
CA VAL A 251 7.08 8.72 17.44
C VAL A 251 7.62 7.31 17.20
N PHE A 252 8.49 7.11 16.20
CA PHE A 252 9.08 5.81 15.92
C PHE A 252 10.04 5.35 17.03
N TYR A 253 10.83 6.26 17.60
CA TYR A 253 11.71 5.94 18.73
C TYR A 253 10.93 5.41 19.94
N ILE A 254 9.84 6.08 20.31
CA ILE A 254 8.96 5.65 21.41
C ILE A 254 8.33 4.28 21.12
N ALA A 255 7.90 4.04 19.87
CA ALA A 255 7.32 2.76 19.49
C ALA A 255 8.33 1.60 19.58
N SER A 256 9.54 1.79 19.06
CA SER A 256 10.64 0.82 19.14
C SER A 256 11.01 0.49 20.60
N LYS A 257 11.10 1.52 21.46
CA LYS A 257 11.40 1.31 22.88
C LYS A 257 10.33 0.47 23.59
N ARG A 258 9.05 0.75 23.32
CA ARG A 258 7.91 -0.01 23.89
C ARG A 258 7.91 -1.48 23.44
N GLU A 259 8.28 -1.74 22.19
CA GLU A 259 8.41 -3.12 21.67
C GLU A 259 9.52 -3.88 22.41
N ASN A 260 10.67 -3.22 22.61
CA ASN A 260 11.83 -3.81 23.27
C ASN A 260 11.60 -4.12 24.77
N GLU A 261 10.77 -3.33 25.44
CA GLU A 261 10.36 -3.59 26.83
C GLU A 261 9.38 -4.79 26.94
N GLN A 262 8.74 -5.20 25.85
CA GLN A 262 7.77 -6.30 25.79
C GLN A 262 8.36 -7.66 25.33
N ILE A 263 9.68 -7.80 25.09
CA ILE A 263 10.26 -8.99 24.42
C ILE A 263 10.10 -10.31 25.22
N ARG A 264 9.47 -11.35 24.61
CA ARG A 264 10.13 -12.55 24.00
C ARG A 264 9.16 -13.74 23.83
N CYS A 265 8.44 -13.82 22.72
CA CYS A 265 8.20 -15.12 22.09
C CYS A 265 8.80 -15.04 20.69
N PRO A 266 9.85 -15.82 20.37
CA PRO A 266 10.36 -15.86 19.02
C PRO A 266 9.26 -16.48 18.16
N LYS A 267 8.56 -15.66 17.38
CA LYS A 267 7.69 -16.18 16.33
C LYS A 267 8.60 -16.80 15.28
N LEU A 268 8.86 -18.11 15.42
CA LEU A 268 9.32 -19.05 14.38
C LEU A 268 8.41 -19.07 13.12
N VAL A 269 7.49 -18.11 13.03
CA VAL A 269 6.38 -18.01 12.11
C VAL A 269 6.81 -17.29 10.84
N SER A 270 7.96 -16.59 10.77
CA SER A 270 8.36 -15.88 9.53
C SER A 270 8.66 -16.81 8.34
N CYS A 271 9.38 -17.92 8.55
CA CYS A 271 9.65 -18.89 7.47
C CYS A 271 8.48 -19.86 7.26
N LEU A 272 7.76 -20.21 8.34
CA LEU A 272 6.58 -21.05 8.25
C LEU A 272 5.37 -20.30 7.64
N MET A 273 5.29 -18.98 7.76
CA MET A 273 4.25 -18.13 7.15
C MET A 273 4.16 -18.34 5.65
N TRP A 274 5.25 -18.59 4.93
CA TRP A 274 5.20 -18.81 3.48
C TRP A 274 4.52 -20.14 3.11
N CYS A 275 4.58 -21.14 3.99
CA CYS A 275 3.92 -22.43 3.80
C CYS A 275 2.56 -22.53 4.50
N ILE A 276 2.37 -21.73 5.55
CA ILE A 276 1.19 -21.74 6.43
C ILE A 276 0.16 -20.68 6.00
N LEU A 277 0.55 -19.54 5.37
CA LEU A 277 -0.40 -18.53 4.87
C LEU A 277 -1.55 -19.16 4.08
N PRO A 278 -1.32 -20.06 3.10
CA PRO A 278 -2.41 -20.63 2.32
C PRO A 278 -3.37 -21.45 3.18
N VAL A 279 -2.86 -22.17 4.19
CA VAL A 279 -3.64 -23.08 5.03
C VAL A 279 -4.36 -22.34 6.16
N GLU A 280 -3.69 -21.43 6.85
CA GLU A 280 -4.30 -20.59 7.90
C GLU A 280 -5.23 -19.53 7.30
N VAL A 281 -4.88 -18.91 6.17
CA VAL A 281 -5.81 -18.04 5.46
C VAL A 281 -6.98 -18.86 4.95
N ALA A 282 -6.79 -20.05 4.36
CA ALA A 282 -7.93 -20.91 3.98
C ALA A 282 -8.78 -21.32 5.18
N TYR A 283 -8.17 -21.66 6.33
CA TYR A 283 -8.87 -22.06 7.55
C TYR A 283 -9.64 -20.89 8.18
N ILE A 284 -9.06 -19.69 8.23
CA ILE A 284 -9.73 -18.48 8.74
C ILE A 284 -10.80 -17.99 7.75
N MET A 285 -10.55 -18.11 6.45
CA MET A 285 -11.59 -17.92 5.42
C MET A 285 -12.73 -18.88 5.69
N LEU A 286 -12.46 -20.16 5.91
CA LEU A 286 -13.46 -21.17 6.29
C LEU A 286 -14.16 -20.84 7.61
N LEU A 287 -13.47 -20.34 8.64
CA LEU A 287 -14.11 -19.91 9.88
C LEU A 287 -14.99 -18.67 9.69
N ARG A 288 -14.54 -17.69 8.92
CA ARG A 288 -15.37 -16.53 8.52
C ARG A 288 -16.52 -16.93 7.59
N LEU A 289 -16.41 -18.07 6.89
CA LEU A 289 -17.47 -18.68 6.09
C LEU A 289 -18.50 -19.43 6.94
N VAL A 290 -18.13 -19.95 8.11
CA VAL A 290 -19.06 -20.65 9.03
C VAL A 290 -20.06 -19.68 9.66
N GLU A 291 -19.76 -18.38 9.68
CA GLU A 291 -20.71 -17.32 10.06
C GLU A 291 -21.67 -16.91 8.90
N CYS A 292 -21.47 -17.49 7.71
CA CYS A 292 -22.44 -17.83 6.65
C CYS A 292 -23.94 -17.45 6.73
N THR A 293 -24.39 -16.21 6.50
CA THR A 293 -25.81 -15.94 6.13
C THR A 293 -26.04 -16.22 4.63
N PRO A 294 -27.28 -16.50 4.18
CA PRO A 294 -27.58 -16.75 2.76
C PRO A 294 -27.14 -15.61 1.82
N GLU A 295 -27.22 -14.36 2.29
CA GLU A 295 -26.72 -13.19 1.55
C GLU A 295 -25.20 -13.24 1.33
N MET A 296 -24.43 -13.87 2.22
CA MET A 296 -22.97 -13.97 2.09
C MET A 296 -22.52 -14.85 0.94
N TRP A 297 -23.29 -15.88 0.57
CA TRP A 297 -22.98 -16.70 -0.60
C TRP A 297 -22.99 -15.89 -1.90
N LEU A 298 -23.88 -14.90 -2.01
CA LEU A 298 -23.91 -13.98 -3.15
C LEU A 298 -22.65 -13.10 -3.20
N TYR A 299 -22.19 -12.60 -2.05
CA TYR A 299 -20.95 -11.81 -1.98
C TYR A 299 -19.70 -12.64 -2.28
N LEU A 300 -19.65 -13.90 -1.82
CA LEU A 300 -18.55 -14.81 -2.11
C LEU A 300 -18.51 -15.19 -3.58
N LEU A 301 -19.66 -15.50 -4.19
CA LEU A 301 -19.76 -15.76 -5.61
C LEU A 301 -19.34 -14.53 -6.43
N TRP A 302 -19.77 -13.34 -6.00
CA TRP A 302 -19.35 -12.09 -6.63
C TRP A 302 -17.84 -11.86 -6.50
N MET A 303 -17.27 -12.05 -5.31
CA MET A 303 -15.82 -11.93 -5.08
C MET A 303 -15.05 -12.93 -5.95
N TRP A 304 -15.54 -14.16 -6.04
CA TRP A 304 -14.98 -15.19 -6.91
C TRP A 304 -15.05 -14.81 -8.39
N GLN A 305 -16.17 -14.22 -8.84
CA GLN A 305 -16.29 -13.70 -10.21
C GLN A 305 -15.32 -12.54 -10.45
N MET A 306 -15.12 -11.65 -9.48
CA MET A 306 -14.17 -10.54 -9.58
C MET A 306 -12.73 -11.05 -9.62
N THR A 307 -12.33 -11.97 -8.74
CA THR A 307 -10.99 -12.56 -8.78
C THR A 307 -10.75 -13.31 -10.09
N LEU A 308 -11.72 -14.06 -10.60
CA LEU A 308 -11.62 -14.69 -11.92
C LEU A 308 -11.50 -13.69 -13.07
N ARG A 309 -12.19 -12.54 -13.01
CA ARG A 309 -12.04 -11.46 -14.00
C ARG A 309 -10.64 -10.86 -13.96
N THR A 310 -10.13 -10.56 -12.77
CA THR A 310 -8.77 -10.03 -12.57
C THR A 310 -7.71 -11.03 -13.04
N ILE A 311 -7.81 -12.29 -12.61
CA ILE A 311 -6.93 -13.39 -13.05
C ILE A 311 -7.04 -13.56 -14.56
N GLY A 312 -8.24 -13.52 -15.14
CA GLY A 312 -8.46 -13.61 -16.58
C GLY A 312 -7.81 -12.47 -17.36
N GLN A 313 -7.82 -11.24 -16.83
CA GLN A 313 -7.10 -10.12 -17.43
C GLN A 313 -5.59 -10.27 -17.33
N ILE A 314 -5.07 -10.71 -16.17
CA ILE A 314 -3.64 -10.99 -15.96
C ILE A 314 -3.19 -12.13 -16.89
N LEU A 315 -3.95 -13.22 -16.99
CA LEU A 315 -3.67 -14.36 -17.86
C LEU A 315 -3.74 -13.96 -19.34
N LYS A 316 -4.75 -13.20 -19.78
CA LYS A 316 -4.81 -12.69 -21.16
C LYS A 316 -3.58 -11.86 -21.51
N LYS A 317 -3.12 -11.00 -20.59
CA LYS A 317 -1.86 -10.26 -20.75
C LYS A 317 -0.66 -11.22 -20.78
N ALA A 318 -0.55 -12.16 -19.85
CA ALA A 318 0.53 -13.15 -19.81
C ALA A 318 0.59 -14.01 -21.10
N PHE A 319 -0.55 -14.48 -21.61
CA PHE A 319 -0.62 -15.25 -22.86
C PHE A 319 -0.30 -14.41 -24.10
N SER A 320 -0.70 -13.14 -24.14
CA SER A 320 -0.27 -12.20 -25.19
C SER A 320 1.26 -12.02 -25.19
N ILE A 321 1.88 -12.04 -24.00
CA ILE A 321 3.34 -11.96 -23.82
C ILE A 321 4.01 -13.25 -24.27
N SER A 322 3.48 -14.43 -23.93
CA SER A 322 4.00 -15.71 -24.43
C SER A 322 3.94 -15.80 -25.95
N TYR A 323 2.86 -15.32 -26.56
CA TYR A 323 2.71 -15.26 -28.01
C TYR A 323 3.73 -14.31 -28.69
N LEU A 324 3.95 -13.12 -28.11
CA LEU A 324 4.95 -12.17 -28.59
C LEU A 324 6.40 -12.66 -28.40
N CYS A 325 6.70 -13.36 -27.30
CA CYS A 325 8.00 -13.99 -27.09
C CYS A 325 8.27 -15.14 -28.08
N LEU A 326 7.25 -15.95 -28.39
CA LEU A 326 7.33 -17.02 -29.39
C LEU A 326 7.54 -16.47 -30.82
N GLN A 327 6.99 -15.30 -31.14
CA GLN A 327 7.26 -14.62 -32.42
C GLN A 327 8.68 -14.02 -32.51
N LYS A 328 9.27 -13.59 -31.39
CA LYS A 328 10.58 -12.92 -31.36
C LYS A 328 11.77 -13.90 -31.37
N TYR A 329 11.55 -15.17 -31.04
CA TYR A 329 12.57 -16.23 -31.03
C TYR A 329 12.02 -17.55 -31.61
N PRO A 330 12.03 -17.75 -32.94
CA PRO A 330 11.46 -18.94 -33.57
C PRO A 330 12.29 -20.22 -33.39
N THR A 331 13.49 -20.15 -32.81
CA THR A 331 14.41 -21.29 -32.65
C THR A 331 14.31 -21.90 -31.26
N LEU A 332 13.20 -22.53 -30.96
CA LEU A 332 13.06 -23.55 -29.91
C LEU A 332 12.06 -24.60 -30.41
N GLN A 333 12.31 -25.13 -31.61
CA GLN A 333 11.71 -26.40 -32.02
C GLN A 333 12.44 -27.51 -31.27
N LEU A 334 11.66 -28.34 -30.56
CA LEU A 334 12.12 -29.54 -29.86
C LEU A 334 12.93 -30.44 -30.83
N PRO A 335 14.05 -31.05 -30.39
CA PRO A 335 14.80 -31.97 -31.24
C PRO A 335 13.92 -33.17 -31.60
N SER A 336 13.75 -33.43 -32.89
CA SER A 336 13.14 -34.66 -33.39
C SER A 336 13.95 -35.86 -32.91
N THR A 337 13.31 -36.74 -32.15
CA THR A 337 13.88 -38.03 -31.75
C THR A 337 14.06 -38.90 -32.99
N SER A 338 15.28 -39.00 -33.50
CA SER A 338 15.67 -40.05 -34.43
C SER A 338 15.86 -41.35 -33.66
N ASN A 339 14.95 -42.31 -33.86
CA ASN A 339 15.09 -43.68 -33.38
C ASN A 339 16.31 -44.36 -34.05
N PRO A 340 17.15 -45.10 -33.30
CA PRO A 340 18.09 -46.02 -33.92
C PRO A 340 17.38 -47.34 -34.20
N THR A 341 17.24 -47.69 -35.49
CA THR A 341 16.97 -49.07 -35.94
C THR A 341 18.29 -49.82 -36.08
N HIS A 342 18.36 -50.95 -35.37
CA HIS A 342 19.18 -52.17 -35.54
C HIS A 342 20.63 -52.09 -36.02
#